data_AF-A0A3M8EKI9-F1
#
_entry.id   AF-A0A3M8EKI9-F1
#
_cell.length_a   1.000
_cell.length_b   1.000
_cell.length_c   1.000
_cell.angle_alpha   90.00
_cell.angle_beta   90.00
_cell.angle_gamma   90.00
#
_symmetry.space_group_name_H-M   'P 1'
#
loop_
_entity.id
_entity.type
_entity.pdbx_description
1 polymer ?
#
loop_
_entity_poly.entity_id
_entity_poly.type
_entity_poly.pdbx_seq_one_letter_code
_entity_poly.pdbx_strand_id
1 'polypeptide(L)'
;MKENLYSNRIRTFTGKYIDVFNPDPEMICIEDIAHALAQTPRFGGHLKHFYSVAHHSMHCSELVRNDKLAALLHDASEAYLTDMPRPIKMQMPQYREIEDRLMTVISKKFSFQYPLSEEVKMADENALSYEWNILMINGLKSYIIDAEAEFIRYFEKYKCLTINSSIA
;
A
#
# COMPACT_ATOMS: atom_id res chain seq x y z
N MET A 1 -22.86 2.20 16.58
CA MET A 1 -23.40 2.61 15.26
C MET A 1 -24.15 1.40 14.70
N LYS A 2 -25.38 1.51 14.19
CA LYS A 2 -26.00 0.39 13.47
C LYS A 2 -25.28 0.24 12.13
N GLU A 3 -24.92 -1.00 11.75
CA GLU A 3 -24.29 -1.24 10.46
C GLU A 3 -25.20 -0.78 9.32
N ASN A 4 -24.63 -0.04 8.37
CA ASN A 4 -25.33 0.52 7.23
C ASN A 4 -24.46 0.39 5.98
N LEU A 5 -24.96 -0.33 4.98
CA LEU A 5 -24.29 -0.52 3.69
C LEU A 5 -24.26 0.77 2.85
N TYR A 6 -25.24 1.66 3.02
CA TYR A 6 -25.39 2.91 2.27
C TYR A 6 -24.75 4.11 2.99
N SER A 7 -23.69 3.86 3.75
CA SER A 7 -22.91 4.90 4.40
C SER A 7 -22.03 5.63 3.37
N ASN A 8 -21.75 6.92 3.59
CA ASN A 8 -20.71 7.65 2.84
C ASN A 8 -19.28 7.26 3.29
N ARG A 9 -19.12 6.10 3.95
CA ARG A 9 -17.89 5.58 4.52
C ARG A 9 -17.75 4.10 4.18
N ILE A 10 -16.53 3.65 4.01
CA ILE A 10 -16.21 2.24 3.76
C ILE A 10 -16.09 1.53 5.11
N ARG A 11 -16.80 0.42 5.29
CA ARG A 11 -16.58 -0.49 6.43
C ARG A 11 -15.39 -1.39 6.09
N THR A 12 -14.36 -1.37 6.93
CA THR A 12 -13.09 -2.09 6.70
C THR A 12 -13.11 -3.49 7.32
N PHE A 13 -12.04 -4.25 7.10
CA PHE A 13 -11.88 -5.63 7.57
C PHE A 13 -12.03 -5.76 9.10
N THR A 14 -11.40 -4.87 9.86
CA THR A 14 -11.51 -4.81 11.32
C THR A 14 -12.85 -4.29 11.83
N GLY A 15 -13.75 -3.88 10.93
CA GLY A 15 -15.06 -3.29 11.26
C GLY A 15 -15.00 -1.79 11.55
N LYS A 16 -13.86 -1.13 11.33
CA LYS A 16 -13.76 0.34 11.34
C LYS A 16 -14.52 0.94 10.15
N TYR A 17 -14.70 2.26 10.20
CA TYR A 17 -15.24 3.03 9.09
C TYR A 17 -14.27 4.13 8.70
N ILE A 18 -13.98 4.24 7.40
CA ILE A 18 -13.14 5.31 6.84
C ILE A 18 -13.94 6.20 5.89
N ASP A 19 -13.81 7.51 6.08
CA ASP A 19 -14.20 8.52 5.09
C ASP A 19 -12.95 8.91 4.29
N VAL A 20 -12.80 8.38 3.08
CA VAL A 20 -11.63 8.68 2.23
C VAL A 20 -11.59 10.14 1.75
N PHE A 21 -12.71 10.86 1.85
CA PHE A 21 -12.78 12.26 1.49
C PHE A 21 -12.51 13.19 2.67
N ASN A 22 -12.56 12.69 3.91
CA ASN A 22 -12.16 13.41 5.12
C ASN A 22 -11.47 12.45 6.11
N PRO A 23 -10.29 11.91 5.74
CA PRO A 23 -9.66 10.85 6.50
C PRO A 23 -9.10 11.38 7.83
N ASP A 24 -9.27 10.58 8.88
CA ASP A 24 -8.70 10.81 10.20
C ASP A 24 -7.76 9.64 10.58
N PRO A 25 -6.59 9.89 11.22
CA PRO A 25 -5.67 8.84 11.64
C PRO A 25 -6.30 7.72 12.50
N GLU A 26 -7.35 7.99 13.28
CA GLU A 26 -8.03 7.00 14.13
C GLU A 26 -8.87 5.98 13.33
N MET A 27 -9.26 6.36 12.11
CA MET A 27 -9.99 5.50 11.16
C MET A 27 -9.08 4.46 10.49
N ILE A 28 -7.76 4.62 10.59
CA ILE A 28 -6.76 3.83 9.88
C ILE A 28 -6.03 2.91 10.87
N CYS A 29 -5.91 1.63 10.52
CA CYS A 29 -5.04 0.69 11.21
C CYS A 29 -4.28 -0.18 10.19
N ILE A 30 -3.20 -0.81 10.66
CA ILE A 30 -2.30 -1.55 9.76
C ILE A 30 -2.92 -2.86 9.29
N GLU A 31 -3.78 -3.47 10.11
CA GLU A 31 -4.48 -4.71 9.81
C GLU A 31 -5.42 -4.53 8.62
N ASP A 32 -6.13 -3.39 8.53
CA ASP A 32 -6.98 -3.07 7.39
C ASP A 32 -6.16 -2.86 6.11
N ILE A 33 -5.00 -2.20 6.22
CA ILE A 33 -4.10 -1.96 5.08
C ILE A 33 -3.53 -3.30 4.58
N ALA A 34 -2.94 -4.09 5.48
CA ALA A 34 -2.34 -5.37 5.12
C ALA A 34 -3.36 -6.31 4.49
N HIS A 35 -4.55 -6.41 5.08
CA HIS A 35 -5.63 -7.26 4.56
C HIS A 35 -6.07 -6.81 3.17
N ALA A 36 -6.41 -5.52 3.00
CA ALA A 36 -6.89 -5.03 1.71
C ALA A 36 -5.81 -5.14 0.62
N LEU A 37 -4.58 -4.70 0.90
CA LEU A 37 -3.48 -4.78 -0.08
C LEU A 37 -3.11 -6.23 -0.43
N ALA A 38 -3.28 -7.18 0.49
CA ALA A 38 -3.07 -8.59 0.20
C ALA A 38 -4.11 -9.16 -0.76
N GLN A 39 -5.31 -8.58 -0.80
CA GLN A 39 -6.41 -8.97 -1.70
C GLN A 39 -6.46 -8.14 -3.00
N THR A 40 -5.86 -6.94 -3.02
CA THR A 40 -5.85 -6.08 -4.21
C THR A 40 -4.89 -6.62 -5.26
N PRO A 41 -5.37 -6.98 -6.48
CA PRO A 41 -4.51 -7.53 -7.52
C PRO A 41 -3.72 -6.44 -8.24
N ARG A 42 -2.43 -6.69 -8.48
CA ARG A 42 -1.61 -5.87 -9.37
C ARG A 42 -2.03 -6.02 -10.82
N PHE A 43 -1.70 -5.00 -11.62
CA PHE A 43 -2.01 -4.94 -13.06
C PHE A 43 -3.50 -5.12 -13.35
N GLY A 44 -4.37 -4.63 -12.46
CA GLY A 44 -5.83 -4.75 -12.60
C GLY A 44 -6.35 -6.18 -12.66
N GLY A 45 -5.58 -7.16 -12.14
CA GLY A 45 -5.98 -8.57 -12.16
C GLY A 45 -5.72 -9.32 -13.46
N HIS A 46 -4.92 -8.76 -14.38
CA HIS A 46 -4.62 -9.38 -15.67
C HIS A 46 -3.44 -10.35 -15.66
N LEU A 47 -2.75 -10.51 -14.52
CA LEU A 47 -1.67 -11.49 -14.40
C LEU A 47 -2.20 -12.92 -14.47
N LYS A 48 -1.39 -13.82 -15.06
CA LYS A 48 -1.71 -15.26 -15.15
C LYS A 48 -1.89 -15.92 -13.77
N HIS A 49 -1.14 -15.43 -12.80
CA HIS A 49 -1.21 -15.87 -11.41
C HIS A 49 -1.38 -14.66 -10.50
N PHE A 50 -2.16 -14.82 -9.43
CA PHE A 50 -2.42 -13.74 -8.50
C PHE A 50 -1.12 -13.21 -7.89
N TYR A 51 -0.98 -11.90 -7.91
CA TYR A 51 0.09 -11.13 -7.29
C TYR A 51 -0.55 -9.84 -6.80
N SER A 52 -0.40 -9.56 -5.52
CA SER A 52 -1.14 -8.47 -4.87
C SER A 52 -0.27 -7.24 -4.63
N VAL A 53 -0.91 -6.12 -4.32
CA VAL A 53 -0.20 -4.89 -3.96
C VAL A 53 0.70 -5.12 -2.74
N ALA A 54 0.26 -5.91 -1.75
CA ALA A 54 1.12 -6.26 -0.61
C ALA A 54 2.44 -6.94 -1.02
N HIS A 55 2.40 -7.83 -2.02
CA HIS A 55 3.63 -8.44 -2.55
C HIS A 55 4.57 -7.40 -3.15
N HIS A 56 4.01 -6.51 -3.96
CA HIS A 56 4.73 -5.43 -4.60
C HIS A 56 5.37 -4.50 -3.56
N SER A 57 4.62 -4.06 -2.55
CA SER A 57 5.14 -3.17 -1.51
C SER A 57 6.24 -3.82 -0.66
N MET A 58 6.11 -5.12 -0.34
CA MET A 58 7.19 -5.87 0.33
C MET A 58 8.45 -5.93 -0.55
N HIS A 59 8.30 -6.21 -1.85
CA HIS A 59 9.42 -6.22 -2.79
C HIS A 59 10.12 -4.84 -2.85
N CYS A 60 9.36 -3.75 -2.97
CA CYS A 60 9.91 -2.39 -2.97
C CYS A 60 10.72 -2.10 -1.69
N SER A 61 10.22 -2.54 -0.53
CA SER A 61 10.89 -2.30 0.76
C SER A 61 12.23 -3.04 0.92
N GLU A 62 12.44 -4.12 0.17
CA GLU A 62 13.73 -4.83 0.12
C GLU A 62 14.72 -4.19 -0.87
N LEU A 63 14.24 -3.45 -1.87
CA LEU A 63 15.08 -2.74 -2.85
C LEU A 63 15.72 -1.46 -2.29
N VAL A 64 15.14 -0.88 -1.24
CA VAL A 64 15.66 0.34 -0.59
C VAL A 64 16.59 0.04 0.57
N ARG A 65 17.60 0.90 0.77
CA ARG A 65 18.49 0.90 1.94
C ARG A 65 17.88 1.70 3.08
N ASN A 66 17.41 2.92 2.78
CA ASN A 66 16.75 3.80 3.74
C ASN A 66 15.23 3.76 3.54
N ASP A 67 14.48 4.41 4.44
CA ASP A 67 13.03 4.60 4.29
C ASP A 67 12.22 3.31 4.06
N LYS A 68 12.69 2.17 4.58
CA LYS A 68 12.04 0.85 4.39
C LYS A 68 10.55 0.85 4.76
N LEU A 69 10.19 1.56 5.83
CA LEU A 69 8.78 1.71 6.24
C LEU A 69 7.99 2.53 5.21
N ALA A 70 8.55 3.61 4.67
CA ALA A 70 7.90 4.40 3.62
C ALA A 70 7.76 3.59 2.32
N ALA A 71 8.77 2.80 1.95
CA ALA A 71 8.70 1.89 0.80
C ALA A 71 7.67 0.78 1.00
N LEU A 72 7.51 0.25 2.21
CA LEU A 72 6.47 -0.75 2.49
C LEU A 72 5.06 -0.12 2.42
N LEU A 73 4.91 1.14 2.81
CA LEU A 73 3.61 1.82 2.92
C LEU A 73 3.33 2.77 1.75
N HIS A 74 4.12 2.76 0.68
CA HIS A 74 4.00 3.74 -0.40
C HIS A 74 2.63 3.70 -1.10
N ASP A 75 2.06 2.49 -1.25
CA ASP A 75 0.73 2.24 -1.82
C ASP A 75 -0.36 2.06 -0.75
N ALA A 76 -0.12 2.42 0.51
CA ALA A 76 -1.06 2.15 1.61
C ALA A 76 -2.45 2.78 1.43
N SER A 77 -2.57 3.85 0.64
CA SER A 77 -3.85 4.47 0.30
C SER A 77 -4.73 3.59 -0.60
N GLU A 78 -4.14 2.69 -1.38
CA GLU A 78 -4.86 1.76 -2.26
C GLU A 78 -5.69 0.74 -1.49
N ALA A 79 -5.39 0.52 -0.20
CA ALA A 79 -6.22 -0.27 0.70
C ALA A 79 -7.65 0.29 0.81
N TYR A 80 -7.83 1.59 0.58
CA TYR A 80 -9.10 2.29 0.70
C TYR A 80 -9.60 2.89 -0.61
N LEU A 81 -8.69 3.15 -1.55
CA LEU A 81 -9.01 3.78 -2.84
C LEU A 81 -8.96 2.82 -4.04
N THR A 82 -8.46 1.59 -3.87
CA THR A 82 -8.11 0.59 -4.90
C THR A 82 -6.83 0.88 -5.70
N ASP A 83 -6.14 -0.16 -6.16
CA ASP A 83 -5.13 -0.04 -7.21
C ASP A 83 -5.83 0.31 -8.52
N MET A 84 -5.41 1.40 -9.16
CA MET A 84 -5.95 1.85 -10.44
C MET A 84 -4.84 1.81 -11.50
N PRO A 85 -5.03 1.06 -12.60
CA PRO A 85 -4.06 1.02 -13.69
C PRO A 85 -3.66 2.42 -14.18
N ARG A 86 -2.35 2.64 -14.32
CA ARG A 86 -1.74 3.94 -14.64
C ARG A 86 -2.44 4.70 -15.78
N PRO A 87 -2.85 4.10 -16.92
CA PRO A 87 -3.56 4.81 -17.98
C PRO A 87 -4.86 5.49 -17.53
N ILE A 88 -5.62 4.85 -16.64
CA ILE A 88 -6.87 5.39 -16.09
C ILE A 88 -6.55 6.50 -15.08
N LYS A 89 -5.64 6.22 -14.14
CA LYS A 89 -5.22 7.18 -13.09
C LYS A 89 -4.65 8.48 -13.67
N MET A 90 -3.98 8.43 -14.83
CA MET A 90 -3.50 9.62 -15.54
C MET A 90 -4.63 10.56 -15.97
N GLN A 91 -5.81 10.04 -16.29
CA GLN A 91 -6.98 10.82 -16.71
C GLN A 91 -7.86 11.29 -15.54
N MET A 92 -7.50 10.98 -14.28
CA MET A 92 -8.30 11.29 -13.09
C MET A 92 -7.53 12.18 -12.09
N PRO A 93 -7.43 13.50 -12.34
CA PRO A 93 -6.70 14.41 -11.46
C PRO A 93 -7.28 14.45 -10.04
N GLN A 94 -8.61 14.45 -9.88
CA GLN A 94 -9.24 14.46 -8.55
C GLN A 94 -8.90 13.21 -7.73
N TYR A 95 -8.73 12.05 -8.39
CA TYR A 95 -8.34 10.82 -7.71
C TYR A 95 -6.96 10.97 -7.08
N ARG A 96 -5.99 11.53 -7.82
CA ARG A 96 -4.62 11.77 -7.32
C ARG A 96 -4.60 12.74 -6.15
N GLU A 97 -5.44 13.77 -6.16
CA GLU A 97 -5.57 14.71 -5.04
C GLU A 97 -6.12 14.03 -3.77
N ILE A 98 -7.13 13.17 -3.93
CA ILE A 98 -7.70 12.40 -2.81
C ILE A 98 -6.66 11.42 -2.25
N GLU A 99 -5.94 10.73 -3.13
CA GLU A 99 -4.89 9.79 -2.78
C GLU A 99 -3.73 10.46 -2.03
N ASP A 100 -3.23 11.59 -2.51
CA ASP A 100 -2.15 12.35 -1.86
C ASP A 100 -2.53 12.84 -0.45
N ARG A 101 -3.77 13.33 -0.31
CA ARG A 101 -4.32 13.72 0.99
C ARG A 101 -4.45 12.53 1.94
N LEU A 102 -4.92 11.39 1.45
CA LEU A 102 -5.03 10.18 2.27
C LEU A 102 -3.65 9.66 2.68
N MET A 103 -2.68 9.63 1.76
CA MET A 103 -1.29 9.26 2.06
C MET A 103 -0.64 10.19 3.07
N THR A 104 -0.95 11.49 3.03
CA THR A 104 -0.49 12.45 4.04
C THR A 104 -1.04 12.13 5.44
N VAL A 105 -2.26 11.61 5.54
CA VAL A 105 -2.83 11.17 6.83
C VAL A 105 -2.22 9.85 7.30
N ILE A 106 -2.04 8.89 6.37
CA ILE A 106 -1.41 7.59 6.64
C ILE A 106 0.04 7.77 7.09
N SER A 107 0.81 8.67 6.46
CA SER A 107 2.20 8.93 6.81
C SER A 107 2.36 9.50 8.21
N LYS A 108 1.45 10.40 8.62
CA LYS A 108 1.38 10.89 10.01
C LYS A 108 1.00 9.79 10.99
N LYS A 109 0.05 8.91 10.63
CA LYS A 109 -0.40 7.80 11.49
C LYS A 109 0.73 6.82 11.81
N PHE A 110 1.58 6.52 10.83
CA PHE A 110 2.64 5.51 10.96
C PHE A 110 4.05 6.09 11.02
N SER A 111 4.19 7.41 11.10
CA SER A 111 5.45 8.12 11.28
C SER A 111 6.52 7.78 10.23
N PHE A 112 6.15 7.77 8.94
CA PHE A 112 7.12 7.66 7.84
C PHE A 112 7.16 8.92 6.98
N GLN A 113 8.24 9.09 6.22
CA GLN A 113 8.43 10.26 5.37
C GLN A 113 7.45 10.28 4.20
N TYR A 114 6.72 11.38 4.05
CA TYR A 114 5.94 11.71 2.86
C TYR A 114 6.03 13.22 2.60
N PRO A 115 6.29 13.71 1.37
CA PRO A 115 6.42 12.96 0.11
C PRO A 115 7.57 11.94 0.09
N LEU A 116 7.38 10.87 -0.66
CA LEU A 116 8.34 9.76 -0.76
C LEU A 116 9.69 10.24 -1.30
N SER A 117 10.78 9.69 -0.75
CA SER A 117 12.13 9.96 -1.21
C SER A 117 12.38 9.40 -2.61
N GLU A 118 13.41 9.90 -3.28
CA GLU A 118 13.76 9.43 -4.63
C GLU A 118 14.13 7.94 -4.65
N GLU A 119 14.78 7.46 -3.58
CA GLU A 119 15.11 6.04 -3.42
C GLU A 119 13.86 5.15 -3.46
N VAL A 120 12.78 5.56 -2.78
CA VAL A 120 11.51 4.82 -2.78
C VAL A 120 10.84 4.85 -4.15
N LYS A 121 10.82 6.01 -4.82
CA LYS A 121 10.24 6.14 -6.17
C LYS A 121 10.98 5.27 -7.19
N MET A 122 12.31 5.28 -7.16
CA MET A 122 13.12 4.43 -8.01
C MET A 122 12.90 2.94 -7.72
N ALA A 123 12.70 2.56 -6.44
CA ALA A 123 12.40 1.18 -6.08
C ALA A 123 11.07 0.70 -6.65
N ASP A 124 10.00 1.52 -6.57
CA ASP A 124 8.70 1.22 -7.20
C ASP A 124 8.83 1.05 -8.73
N GLU A 125 9.48 1.99 -9.43
CA GLU A 125 9.67 1.88 -10.88
C GLU A 125 10.47 0.63 -11.31
N ASN A 126 11.50 0.29 -10.53
CA ASN A 126 12.30 -0.91 -10.75
C ASN A 126 11.50 -2.19 -10.48
N ALA A 127 10.71 -2.21 -9.40
CA ALA A 127 9.84 -3.33 -9.06
C ALA A 127 8.77 -3.54 -10.15
N LEU A 128 8.10 -2.48 -10.60
CA LEU A 128 7.13 -2.52 -11.69
C LEU A 128 7.74 -3.11 -12.97
N SER A 129 8.94 -2.64 -13.35
CA SER A 129 9.65 -3.12 -14.54
C SER A 129 10.02 -4.60 -14.43
N TYR A 130 10.47 -5.04 -13.25
CA TYR A 130 10.76 -6.44 -12.98
C TYR A 130 9.50 -7.30 -13.05
N GLU A 131 8.45 -6.91 -12.32
CA GLU A 131 7.15 -7.59 -12.26
C GLU A 131 6.51 -7.75 -13.63
N TRP A 132 6.57 -6.69 -14.47
CA TRP A 132 6.10 -6.76 -15.85
C TRP A 132 6.81 -7.89 -16.61
N ASN A 133 8.13 -7.94 -16.55
CA ASN A 133 8.89 -8.97 -17.26
C ASN A 133 8.58 -10.37 -16.71
N ILE A 134 8.69 -10.57 -15.41
CA ILE A 134 8.61 -11.93 -14.84
C ILE A 134 7.18 -12.45 -14.69
N LEU A 135 6.21 -11.60 -14.31
CA LEU A 135 4.84 -12.00 -14.03
C LEU A 135 3.93 -11.82 -15.25
N MET A 136 3.98 -10.66 -15.92
CA MET A 136 3.10 -10.38 -17.05
C MET A 136 3.56 -11.09 -18.32
N ILE A 137 4.82 -10.92 -18.72
CA ILE A 137 5.34 -11.49 -19.97
C ILE A 137 5.68 -12.97 -19.81
N ASN A 138 6.42 -13.34 -18.76
CA ASN A 138 6.86 -14.72 -18.56
C ASN A 138 5.86 -15.58 -17.77
N GLY A 139 4.83 -14.99 -17.16
CA GLY A 139 3.78 -15.75 -16.49
C GLY A 139 4.25 -16.54 -15.26
N LEU A 140 5.33 -16.10 -14.60
CA LEU A 140 5.84 -16.76 -13.39
C LEU A 140 4.89 -16.53 -12.20
N LYS A 141 4.97 -17.42 -11.21
CA LYS A 141 4.17 -17.37 -9.98
C LYS A 141 5.02 -16.86 -8.82
N SER A 142 4.45 -16.00 -7.98
CA SER A 142 5.05 -15.63 -6.69
C SER A 142 5.08 -16.82 -5.71
N TYR A 143 6.11 -16.86 -4.87
CA TYR A 143 6.29 -17.90 -3.85
C TYR A 143 5.82 -17.46 -2.46
N ILE A 144 5.54 -16.18 -2.24
CA ILE A 144 4.93 -15.72 -1.00
C ILE A 144 3.47 -16.17 -1.03
N ILE A 145 3.09 -17.02 -0.08
CA ILE A 145 1.75 -17.63 -0.02
C ILE A 145 0.81 -16.77 0.82
N ASP A 146 1.30 -16.25 1.95
CA ASP A 146 0.54 -15.43 2.89
C ASP A 146 1.07 -13.99 2.90
N ALA A 147 0.62 -13.20 1.90
CA ALA A 147 1.07 -11.83 1.74
C ALA A 147 0.61 -10.92 2.89
N GLU A 148 -0.54 -11.20 3.51
CA GLU A 148 -1.07 -10.41 4.62
C GLU A 148 -0.18 -10.56 5.86
N ALA A 149 0.09 -11.80 6.28
CA ALA A 149 0.92 -12.07 7.45
C ALA A 149 2.36 -11.56 7.26
N GLU A 150 2.94 -11.76 6.07
CA GLU A 150 4.27 -11.25 5.76
C GLU A 150 4.33 -9.73 5.73
N PHE A 151 3.31 -9.04 5.19
CA PHE A 151 3.26 -7.58 5.20
C PHE A 151 3.27 -7.03 6.64
N ILE A 152 2.47 -7.61 7.54
CA ILE A 152 2.47 -7.26 8.96
C ILE A 152 3.86 -7.50 9.58
N ARG A 153 4.50 -8.63 9.28
CA ARG A 153 5.86 -8.93 9.77
C ARG A 153 6.88 -7.89 9.32
N TYR A 154 6.81 -7.46 8.07
CA TYR A 154 7.65 -6.39 7.52
C TYR A 154 7.39 -5.05 8.21
N PHE A 155 6.12 -4.71 8.43
CA PHE A 155 5.73 -3.47 9.11
C PHE A 155 6.29 -3.40 10.53
N GLU A 156 6.09 -4.44 11.34
CA GLU A 156 6.59 -4.48 12.72
C GLU A 156 8.12 -4.45 12.76
N LYS A 157 8.79 -5.13 11.82
CA LYS A 157 10.25 -5.08 11.66
C LYS A 157 10.74 -3.65 11.41
N TYR A 158 10.16 -2.94 10.44
CA TYR A 158 10.65 -1.63 10.04
C TYR A 158 10.24 -0.50 10.99
N LYS A 159 9.06 -0.58 11.59
CA LYS A 159 8.60 0.36 12.61
C LYS A 159 9.55 0.40 13.81
N CYS A 160 10.02 -0.76 14.27
CA CYS A 160 11.02 -0.84 15.33
C CYS A 160 12.35 -0.15 14.96
N LEU A 161 12.79 -0.27 13.70
CA LEU A 161 14.02 0.37 13.23
C LEU A 161 13.88 1.90 13.21
N THR A 162 12.76 2.43 12.75
CA THR A 162 12.49 3.89 12.70
C THR A 162 12.48 4.52 14.10
N ILE A 163 11.90 3.84 15.09
CA ILE A 163 11.89 4.31 16.48
C ILE A 163 13.31 4.37 17.05
N ASN A 164 14.11 3.33 16.83
CA ASN A 164 15.49 3.27 17.35
C ASN A 164 16.40 4.32 16.71
N SER A 165 16.20 4.67 15.44
CA SER A 165 16.96 5.74 14.77
C SER A 165 16.55 7.15 15.21
N SER A 166 15.39 7.34 15.85
CA SER A 166 14.93 8.64 16.34
C SER A 166 15.40 8.98 17.75
N ILE A 167 15.98 8.00 18.46
CA ILE A 167 16.45 8.12 19.86
C ILE A 167 17.99 8.19 19.93
N ALA A 168 18.69 7.89 18.84
CA ALA A 168 20.14 7.97 18.69
C ALA A 168 20.57 9.31 18.07
#